data_AF-A0AAJ0AD20-F1
#
_entry.id   AF-A0AAJ0AD20-F1
#
_cell.length_a   1.000
_cell.length_b   1.000
_cell.length_c   1.000
_cell.angle_alpha   90.00
_cell.angle_beta   90.00
_cell.angle_gamma   90.00
#
_symmetry.space_group_name_H-M   'P 1'
#
loop_
_entity.id
_entity.type
_entity.pdbx_description
1 polymer ?
#
loop_
_entity_poly.entity_id
_entity_poly.type
_entity_poly.pdbx_seq_one_letter_code
_entity_poly.pdbx_strand_id
1 'polypeptide(L)'
;MLIPKPPHKFNNLLELVQAYSVFQKTPDCWEFGYNNGRDWEKLGMVTAHHAKLLQELETELKRYLSFETIQKRIQLNPGNMKDSETFVNAMKAIREILAPKNNNAKNKFPQAVWSDEKEMWPLYGAGDLTGFICGLSPIFGIVTTGVHLNLYKPDGDDPEKYTIYVARRSDEKSTFPGAYDQCAAGGYQYSNASYGLFNDKSARECLGREVKEELTTSLSAGWLKEATSAPPIQYAFVRDERWGEAFINAPEFGVKIPFDLEVAVDPVFKLNPQEVKIIEPKTVKEIIEILLQDKFKPNSALVMIDFLIRHGCLEKFATTEGIQQMIKILQTHTVVNQLPHWNGI
;
A
#
# COMPACT_ATOMS: atom_id res chain seq x y z
N MET A 1 19.87 2.63 21.11
CA MET A 1 18.84 2.72 20.05
C MET A 1 17.49 2.62 20.72
N LEU A 2 16.75 3.72 20.78
CA LEU A 2 15.38 3.71 21.29
C LEU A 2 14.51 3.04 20.24
N ILE A 3 14.08 1.80 20.51
CA ILE A 3 12.98 1.18 19.79
C ILE A 3 11.78 2.12 20.00
N PRO A 4 11.14 2.67 18.95
CA PRO A 4 9.94 3.48 19.13
C PRO A 4 8.92 2.63 19.90
N LYS A 5 8.31 3.18 20.96
CA LYS A 5 7.18 2.53 21.64
C LYS A 5 6.15 2.15 20.57
N PRO A 6 5.57 0.93 20.58
CA PRO A 6 4.41 0.68 19.73
C PRO A 6 3.35 1.72 20.09
N PRO A 7 2.82 2.48 19.12
CA PRO A 7 2.15 3.76 19.39
C PRO A 7 0.78 3.54 20.03
N HIS A 8 0.16 2.37 19.81
CA HIS A 8 -1.17 2.05 20.28
C HIS A 8 -1.25 0.61 20.78
N LYS A 9 -2.04 0.39 21.82
CA LYS A 9 -2.48 -0.93 22.25
C LYS A 9 -3.98 -0.99 21.98
N PHE A 10 -4.39 -1.88 21.09
CA PHE A 10 -5.81 -2.09 20.79
C PHE A 10 -6.43 -3.02 21.84
N ASN A 11 -7.68 -2.75 22.20
CA ASN A 11 -8.40 -3.60 23.14
C ASN A 11 -8.92 -4.87 22.48
N ASN A 12 -9.17 -4.81 21.17
CA ASN A 12 -9.63 -5.93 20.35
C ASN A 12 -9.26 -5.73 18.87
N LEU A 13 -9.41 -6.77 18.06
CA LEU A 13 -9.04 -6.74 16.63
C LEU A 13 -9.96 -5.85 15.78
N LEU A 14 -11.24 -5.70 16.15
CA LEU A 14 -12.17 -4.82 15.43
C LEU A 14 -11.75 -3.35 15.54
N GLU A 15 -11.30 -2.92 16.72
CA GLU A 15 -10.75 -1.57 16.95
C GLU A 15 -9.54 -1.31 16.04
N LEU A 16 -8.65 -2.28 15.89
CA LEU A 16 -7.50 -2.20 14.98
C LEU A 16 -7.97 -2.07 13.52
N VAL A 17 -8.88 -2.94 13.07
CA VAL A 17 -9.40 -2.90 11.68
C VAL A 17 -10.08 -1.58 11.39
N GLN A 18 -10.84 -1.05 12.35
CA GLN A 18 -11.45 0.28 12.23
C GLN A 18 -10.38 1.36 12.10
N ALA A 19 -9.38 1.38 12.98
CA ALA A 19 -8.32 2.39 12.96
C ALA A 19 -7.59 2.48 11.61
N TYR A 20 -7.35 1.35 10.94
CA TYR A 20 -6.68 1.31 9.63
C TYR A 20 -7.62 1.33 8.41
N SER A 21 -8.92 1.56 8.62
CA SER A 21 -9.92 1.68 7.54
C SER A 21 -10.92 2.83 7.77
N VAL A 22 -10.57 3.85 8.56
CA VAL A 22 -11.49 4.93 8.97
C VAL A 22 -11.44 6.19 8.11
N PHE A 23 -10.75 6.20 6.96
CA PHE A 23 -10.65 7.44 6.19
C PHE A 23 -12.03 7.97 5.77
N GLN A 24 -12.35 9.19 6.22
CA GLN A 24 -13.55 9.91 5.82
C GLN A 24 -13.18 11.08 4.91
N LYS A 25 -13.79 11.12 3.72
CA LYS A 25 -13.69 12.28 2.82
C LYS A 25 -14.29 13.49 3.54
N THR A 26 -13.49 14.50 3.82
CA THR A 26 -14.00 15.78 4.34
C THR A 26 -14.37 16.70 3.17
N PRO A 27 -15.22 17.72 3.40
CA PRO A 27 -15.51 18.73 2.39
C PRO A 27 -14.28 19.50 1.90
N ASP A 28 -13.16 19.45 2.63
CA ASP A 28 -11.91 20.15 2.31
C ASP A 28 -10.90 19.32 1.54
N CYS A 29 -11.18 18.03 1.31
CA CYS A 29 -10.40 17.23 0.38
C CYS A 29 -10.58 17.73 -1.06
N TRP A 30 -9.50 17.71 -1.81
CA TRP A 30 -9.45 18.03 -3.23
C TRP A 30 -9.41 16.74 -4.06
N GLU A 31 -9.97 16.79 -5.25
CA GLU A 31 -9.90 15.67 -6.20
C GLU A 31 -8.74 15.89 -7.16
N PHE A 32 -7.88 14.88 -7.31
CA PHE A 32 -6.87 14.84 -8.36
C PHE A 32 -7.42 14.05 -9.55
N GLY A 33 -7.31 14.59 -10.75
CA GLY A 33 -7.91 13.97 -11.92
C GLY A 33 -7.69 14.73 -13.21
N TYR A 34 -8.50 14.43 -14.21
CA TYR A 34 -8.49 15.11 -15.50
C TYR A 34 -9.88 15.16 -16.11
N ASN A 35 -10.07 16.07 -17.07
CA ASN A 35 -11.28 16.10 -17.87
C ASN A 35 -11.06 15.28 -19.15
N ASN A 36 -11.87 14.25 -19.38
CA ASN A 36 -11.77 13.38 -20.56
C ASN A 36 -12.45 13.97 -21.82
N GLY A 37 -12.93 15.20 -21.74
CA GLY A 37 -13.69 15.91 -22.78
C GLY A 37 -15.21 15.82 -22.60
N ARG A 38 -15.70 14.92 -21.74
CA ARG A 38 -17.12 14.78 -21.37
C ARG A 38 -17.32 14.96 -19.87
N ASP A 39 -16.60 14.17 -19.09
CA ASP A 39 -16.76 14.05 -17.66
C ASP A 39 -15.43 14.23 -16.93
N TRP A 40 -15.53 14.47 -15.62
CA TRP A 40 -14.40 14.51 -14.72
C TRP A 40 -13.99 13.09 -14.31
N GLU A 41 -12.78 12.69 -14.67
CA GLU A 41 -12.18 11.43 -14.26
C GLU A 41 -11.31 11.64 -13.03
N LYS A 42 -11.69 10.98 -11.93
CA LYS A 42 -10.98 11.07 -10.67
C LYS A 42 -9.88 10.02 -10.63
N LEU A 43 -8.66 10.43 -10.28
CA LEU A 43 -7.49 9.56 -10.17
C LEU A 43 -7.00 9.43 -8.72
N GLY A 44 -7.26 10.44 -7.88
CA GLY A 44 -6.86 10.43 -6.48
C GLY A 44 -7.58 11.47 -5.62
N MET A 45 -7.26 11.49 -4.33
CA MET A 45 -7.76 12.45 -3.36
C MET A 45 -6.59 13.14 -2.65
N VAL A 46 -6.59 14.46 -2.64
CA VAL A 46 -5.55 15.29 -2.03
C VAL A 46 -6.11 15.96 -0.78
N THR A 47 -5.33 16.01 0.31
CA THR A 47 -5.80 16.74 1.50
C THR A 47 -5.75 18.24 1.30
N ALA A 48 -6.53 18.99 2.08
CA ALA A 48 -6.51 20.46 2.04
C ALA A 48 -5.10 21.04 2.22
N HIS A 49 -4.29 20.42 3.09
CA HIS A 49 -2.92 20.82 3.35
C HIS A 49 -2.04 20.67 2.09
N HIS A 50 -2.03 19.48 1.47
CA HIS A 50 -1.25 19.23 0.26
C HIS A 50 -1.73 20.07 -0.92
N ALA A 51 -3.05 20.26 -1.06
CA ALA A 51 -3.61 21.12 -2.10
C ALA A 51 -3.12 22.57 -1.95
N LYS A 52 -3.12 23.12 -0.72
CA LYS A 52 -2.56 24.45 -0.45
C LYS A 52 -1.09 24.53 -0.84
N LEU A 53 -0.27 23.56 -0.46
CA LEU A 53 1.15 23.54 -0.81
C LEU A 53 1.38 23.48 -2.34
N LEU A 54 0.55 22.73 -3.07
CA LEU A 54 0.60 22.68 -4.53
C LEU A 54 0.19 24.02 -5.17
N GLN A 55 -0.85 24.68 -4.64
CA GLN A 55 -1.29 26.00 -5.10
C GLN A 55 -0.21 27.07 -4.89
N GLU A 56 0.58 26.99 -3.82
CA GLU A 56 1.70 27.91 -3.61
C GLU A 56 2.83 27.77 -4.65
N LEU A 57 2.80 26.71 -5.47
CA LEU A 57 3.71 26.44 -6.60
C LEU A 57 2.98 26.49 -7.95
N GLU A 58 1.80 27.13 -8.01
CA GLU A 58 0.97 27.17 -9.22
C GLU A 58 1.73 27.73 -10.43
N THR A 59 2.60 28.73 -10.24
CA THR A 59 3.35 29.33 -11.35
C THR A 59 4.32 28.34 -12.00
N GLU A 60 5.00 27.54 -11.19
CA GLU A 60 5.92 26.49 -11.60
C GLU A 60 5.17 25.29 -12.19
N LEU A 61 4.01 24.96 -11.61
CA LEU A 61 3.21 23.79 -11.99
C LEU A 61 2.26 24.04 -13.16
N LYS A 62 2.04 25.29 -13.60
CA LYS A 62 1.02 25.67 -14.61
C LYS A 62 1.06 24.90 -15.94
N ARG A 63 2.22 24.33 -16.31
CA ARG A 63 2.36 23.50 -17.51
C ARG A 63 1.77 22.10 -17.32
N TYR A 64 1.71 21.63 -16.07
CA TYR A 64 1.34 20.28 -15.70
C TYR A 64 -0.04 20.20 -15.04
N LEU A 65 -0.35 21.15 -14.15
CA LEU A 65 -1.55 21.18 -13.33
C LEU A 65 -2.29 22.51 -13.43
N SER A 66 -3.61 22.46 -13.26
CA SER A 66 -4.48 23.60 -13.00
C SER A 66 -5.32 23.37 -11.73
N PHE A 67 -5.75 24.46 -11.08
CA PHE A 67 -6.44 24.41 -9.80
C PHE A 67 -7.84 25.05 -9.90
N GLU A 68 -8.88 24.23 -9.81
CA GLU A 68 -10.28 24.70 -9.75
C GLU A 68 -10.72 24.86 -8.29
N THR A 69 -10.61 26.07 -7.75
CA THR A 69 -10.81 26.31 -6.31
C THR A 69 -12.25 26.10 -5.84
N ILE A 70 -13.25 26.41 -6.68
CA ILE A 70 -14.67 26.27 -6.31
C ILE A 70 -15.04 24.78 -6.21
N GLN A 71 -14.64 23.98 -7.20
CA GLN A 71 -14.89 22.54 -7.27
C GLN A 71 -13.89 21.72 -6.44
N LYS A 72 -12.82 22.36 -5.92
CA LYS A 72 -11.68 21.72 -5.25
C LYS A 72 -11.05 20.61 -6.10
N ARG A 73 -10.65 20.93 -7.33
CA ARG A 73 -10.00 20.00 -8.25
C ARG A 73 -8.58 20.43 -8.59
N ILE A 74 -7.67 19.47 -8.58
CA ILE A 74 -6.32 19.58 -9.14
C ILE A 74 -6.36 18.79 -10.45
N GLN A 75 -6.39 19.51 -11.57
CA GLN A 75 -6.55 18.91 -12.88
C GLN A 75 -5.18 18.75 -13.56
N LEU A 76 -4.91 17.56 -14.09
CA LEU A 76 -3.84 17.35 -15.06
C LEU A 76 -4.19 18.05 -16.38
N ASN A 77 -3.25 18.82 -16.89
CA ASN A 77 -3.44 19.51 -18.16
C ASN A 77 -3.56 18.47 -19.30
N PRO A 78 -4.56 18.59 -20.21
CA PRO A 78 -4.84 17.57 -21.23
C PRO A 78 -3.66 17.20 -22.12
N GLY A 79 -2.77 18.17 -22.41
CA GLY A 79 -1.56 17.91 -23.20
C GLY A 79 -0.62 16.88 -22.58
N ASN A 80 -0.68 16.68 -21.26
CA ASN A 80 0.14 15.69 -20.55
C ASN A 80 -0.52 14.30 -20.46
N MET A 81 -1.75 14.14 -20.94
CA MET A 81 -2.52 12.89 -20.93
C MET A 81 -2.55 12.20 -22.29
N LYS A 82 -1.73 12.66 -23.25
CA LYS A 82 -1.76 12.20 -24.64
C LYS A 82 -1.36 10.73 -24.78
N ASP A 83 -0.33 10.33 -24.06
CA ASP A 83 0.23 8.98 -24.04
C ASP A 83 0.99 8.75 -22.72
N SER A 84 1.30 7.48 -22.42
CA SER A 84 1.98 7.10 -21.18
C SER A 84 3.33 7.77 -21.02
N GLU A 85 4.11 7.94 -22.09
CA GLU A 85 5.43 8.58 -22.01
C GLU A 85 5.33 10.06 -21.63
N THR A 86 4.42 10.79 -22.26
CA THR A 86 4.15 12.20 -21.94
C THR A 86 3.67 12.36 -20.51
N PHE A 87 2.77 11.46 -20.06
CA PHE A 87 2.27 11.45 -18.68
C PHE A 87 3.41 11.26 -17.67
N VAL A 88 4.23 10.22 -17.85
CA VAL A 88 5.35 9.94 -16.95
C VAL A 88 6.34 11.09 -16.92
N ASN A 89 6.64 11.71 -18.06
CA ASN A 89 7.51 12.88 -18.12
C ASN A 89 6.93 14.08 -17.36
N ALA A 90 5.61 14.31 -17.44
CA ALA A 90 4.94 15.34 -16.66
C ALA A 90 5.03 15.07 -15.16
N MET A 91 4.77 13.82 -14.72
CA MET A 91 4.89 13.46 -13.31
C MET A 91 6.33 13.62 -12.79
N LYS A 92 7.35 13.34 -13.60
CA LYS A 92 8.76 13.57 -13.24
C LYS A 92 9.07 15.05 -13.07
N ALA A 93 8.60 15.87 -14.00
CA ALA A 93 8.77 17.31 -13.89
C ALA A 93 8.06 17.88 -12.66
N ILE A 94 6.85 17.41 -12.35
CA ILE A 94 6.16 17.71 -11.10
C ILE A 94 7.03 17.30 -9.91
N ARG A 95 7.56 16.07 -9.88
CA ARG A 95 8.42 15.59 -8.80
C ARG A 95 9.64 16.50 -8.56
N GLU A 96 10.33 16.91 -9.62
CA GLU A 96 11.49 17.81 -9.52
C GLU A 96 11.11 19.21 -9.03
N ILE A 97 9.91 19.69 -9.35
CA ILE A 97 9.39 20.97 -8.81
C ILE A 97 9.09 20.83 -7.31
N LEU A 98 8.47 19.73 -6.90
CA LEU A 98 8.09 19.52 -5.50
C LEU A 98 9.30 19.21 -4.61
N ALA A 99 10.27 18.43 -5.11
CA ALA A 99 11.45 17.99 -4.37
C ALA A 99 12.74 18.19 -5.20
N PRO A 100 13.19 19.44 -5.39
CA PRO A 100 14.37 19.75 -6.22
C PRO A 100 15.67 19.28 -5.58
N LYS A 101 16.51 18.54 -6.33
CA LYS A 101 17.77 17.94 -5.85
C LYS A 101 18.80 18.94 -5.31
N ASN A 102 18.86 20.13 -5.88
CA ASN A 102 19.96 21.08 -5.67
C ASN A 102 19.57 22.32 -4.88
N ASN A 103 18.38 22.39 -4.28
CA ASN A 103 17.93 23.61 -3.59
C ASN A 103 16.98 23.34 -2.40
N ASN A 104 17.55 22.86 -1.29
CA ASN A 104 16.81 22.59 -0.04
C ASN A 104 16.05 23.82 0.49
N ALA A 105 16.52 25.05 0.21
CA ALA A 105 15.88 26.28 0.69
C ALA A 105 14.54 26.61 -0.02
N LYS A 106 14.29 26.03 -1.20
CA LYS A 106 13.01 26.16 -1.93
C LYS A 106 12.13 24.91 -1.83
N ASN A 107 12.62 23.86 -1.17
CA ASN A 107 11.91 22.60 -1.08
C ASN A 107 10.76 22.72 -0.07
N LYS A 108 9.53 22.83 -0.57
CA LYS A 108 8.31 22.86 0.25
C LYS A 108 7.77 21.48 0.58
N PHE A 109 8.31 20.42 -0.06
CA PHE A 109 7.93 19.01 0.15
C PHE A 109 9.12 18.09 0.49
N PRO A 110 10.16 18.51 1.26
CA PRO A 110 11.46 17.84 1.28
C PRO A 110 11.44 16.41 1.81
N GLN A 111 10.39 16.05 2.53
CA GLN A 111 10.18 14.72 3.07
C GLN A 111 8.82 14.12 2.68
N ALA A 112 8.02 14.79 1.82
CA ALA A 112 6.71 14.29 1.37
C ALA A 112 6.79 13.57 0.01
N VAL A 113 8.01 13.47 -0.56
CA VAL A 113 8.30 12.75 -1.80
C VAL A 113 9.33 11.67 -1.50
N TRP A 114 9.02 10.41 -1.79
CA TRP A 114 10.01 9.33 -1.62
C TRP A 114 11.23 9.51 -2.52
N SER A 115 12.38 9.06 -2.04
CA SER A 115 13.69 9.25 -2.69
C SER A 115 13.85 8.46 -3.98
N ASP A 116 13.10 7.36 -4.16
CA ASP A 116 13.14 6.57 -5.39
C ASP A 116 12.43 7.32 -6.52
N GLU A 117 13.16 7.53 -7.61
CA GLU A 117 12.73 8.24 -8.81
C GLU A 117 12.38 7.31 -9.97
N LYS A 118 12.67 6.01 -9.80
CA LYS A 118 12.52 4.97 -10.81
C LYS A 118 11.36 4.05 -10.49
N GLU A 119 11.02 3.89 -9.22
CA GLU A 119 9.87 3.09 -8.81
C GLU A 119 8.57 3.73 -9.30
N MET A 120 7.74 2.92 -9.98
CA MET A 120 6.46 3.37 -10.50
C MET A 120 5.38 2.33 -10.22
N TRP A 121 4.23 2.81 -9.76
CA TRP A 121 3.04 1.98 -9.60
C TRP A 121 2.09 2.18 -10.77
N PRO A 122 1.31 1.15 -11.16
CA PRO A 122 0.25 1.33 -12.14
C PRO A 122 -0.75 2.40 -11.71
N LEU A 123 -1.07 3.33 -12.62
CA LEU A 123 -2.16 4.28 -12.47
C LEU A 123 -3.36 3.81 -13.29
N TYR A 124 -4.44 3.50 -12.59
CA TYR A 124 -5.70 3.12 -13.21
C TYR A 124 -6.55 4.33 -13.56
N GLY A 125 -7.45 4.19 -14.52
CA GLY A 125 -8.43 5.22 -14.90
C GLY A 125 -7.89 6.35 -15.78
N ALA A 126 -6.62 6.32 -16.17
CA ALA A 126 -5.98 7.32 -17.03
C ALA A 126 -5.95 6.89 -18.52
N GLY A 127 -7.08 6.46 -19.08
CA GLY A 127 -7.11 5.87 -20.44
C GLY A 127 -6.35 4.55 -20.50
N ASP A 128 -5.35 4.44 -21.39
CA ASP A 128 -4.42 3.30 -21.41
C ASP A 128 -3.57 3.26 -20.13
N LEU A 129 -3.19 2.06 -19.67
CA LEU A 129 -2.45 1.90 -18.42
C LEU A 129 -1.09 2.65 -18.46
N THR A 130 -0.86 3.52 -17.49
CA THR A 130 0.39 4.28 -17.31
C THR A 130 0.95 4.10 -15.89
N GLY A 131 2.13 4.67 -15.64
CA GLY A 131 2.83 4.59 -14.35
C GLY A 131 2.76 5.90 -13.58
N PHE A 132 2.54 5.83 -12.27
CA PHE A 132 2.66 6.93 -11.34
C PHE A 132 3.94 6.80 -10.53
N ILE A 133 4.67 7.90 -10.34
CA ILE A 133 5.87 7.91 -9.51
C ILE A 133 5.48 7.63 -8.06
N CYS A 134 6.02 6.57 -7.46
CA CYS A 134 5.63 6.11 -6.13
C CYS A 134 5.75 7.22 -5.08
N GLY A 135 6.84 8.00 -5.15
CA GLY A 135 7.07 9.11 -4.22
C GLY A 135 6.04 10.23 -4.27
N LEU A 136 5.24 10.35 -5.35
CA LEU A 136 4.17 11.35 -5.43
C LEU A 136 2.84 10.83 -4.91
N SER A 137 2.66 9.51 -4.78
CA SER A 137 1.41 8.90 -4.33
C SER A 137 0.87 9.49 -3.02
N PRO A 138 1.69 9.75 -1.97
CA PRO A 138 1.19 10.31 -0.72
C PRO A 138 0.55 11.70 -0.87
N ILE A 139 1.02 12.48 -1.85
CA ILE A 139 0.53 13.84 -2.12
C ILE A 139 -0.78 13.76 -2.91
N PHE A 140 -0.82 12.90 -3.93
CA PHE A 140 -1.96 12.84 -4.86
C PHE A 140 -3.06 11.85 -4.45
N GLY A 141 -2.79 11.00 -3.46
CA GLY A 141 -3.72 10.03 -2.87
C GLY A 141 -4.35 9.11 -3.90
N ILE A 142 -3.52 8.49 -4.74
CA ILE A 142 -3.95 7.44 -5.67
C ILE A 142 -4.15 6.12 -4.89
N VAL A 143 -4.93 5.19 -5.45
CA VAL A 143 -5.07 3.85 -4.86
C VAL A 143 -3.85 3.00 -5.20
N THR A 144 -3.20 2.47 -4.17
CA THR A 144 -2.04 1.59 -4.33
C THR A 144 -2.48 0.12 -4.39
N THR A 145 -1.89 -0.66 -5.28
CA THR A 145 -2.20 -2.09 -5.44
C THR A 145 -0.98 -2.93 -5.13
N GLY A 146 -1.16 -4.07 -4.48
CA GLY A 146 -0.06 -4.92 -4.07
C GLY A 146 -0.52 -6.32 -3.67
N VAL A 147 0.45 -7.22 -3.52
CA VAL A 147 0.24 -8.61 -3.16
C VAL A 147 0.93 -8.94 -1.84
N HIS A 148 0.41 -9.93 -1.12
CA HIS A 148 0.95 -10.37 0.15
C HIS A 148 0.88 -11.90 0.24
N LEU A 149 1.95 -12.55 0.67
CA LEU A 149 2.03 -14.00 0.85
C LEU A 149 1.91 -14.39 2.32
N ASN A 150 0.77 -14.95 2.71
CA ASN A 150 0.62 -15.67 3.96
C ASN A 150 1.20 -17.07 3.80
N LEU A 151 2.20 -17.39 4.60
CA LEU A 151 2.83 -18.70 4.63
C LEU A 151 2.50 -19.38 5.95
N TYR A 152 1.93 -20.58 5.90
CA TYR A 152 1.45 -21.24 7.11
C TYR A 152 1.54 -22.77 7.00
N LYS A 153 1.58 -23.40 8.16
CA LYS A 153 1.61 -24.86 8.34
C LYS A 153 0.50 -25.26 9.30
N PRO A 154 -0.52 -25.98 8.84
CA PRO A 154 -1.51 -26.60 9.69
C PRO A 154 -0.91 -27.64 10.64
N ASP A 155 -1.55 -27.81 11.80
CA ASP A 155 -1.30 -28.92 12.72
C ASP A 155 -2.63 -29.65 12.98
N GLY A 156 -2.98 -30.50 12.03
CA GLY A 156 -4.30 -31.11 11.92
C GLY A 156 -5.38 -30.13 11.44
N ASP A 157 -6.65 -30.45 11.74
CA ASP A 157 -7.82 -29.68 11.28
C ASP A 157 -8.18 -28.51 12.21
N ASP A 158 -7.40 -28.27 13.28
CA ASP A 158 -7.67 -27.19 14.24
C ASP A 158 -6.94 -25.90 13.80
N PRO A 159 -7.67 -24.88 13.30
CA PRO A 159 -7.06 -23.66 12.77
C PRO A 159 -6.30 -22.84 13.81
N GLU A 160 -6.54 -23.07 15.11
CA GLU A 160 -5.79 -22.40 16.18
C GLU A 160 -4.38 -22.94 16.37
N LYS A 161 -4.12 -24.15 15.86
CA LYS A 161 -2.80 -24.79 15.94
C LYS A 161 -1.92 -24.49 14.75
N TYR A 162 -2.38 -23.63 13.83
CA TYR A 162 -1.58 -23.21 12.71
C TYR A 162 -0.31 -22.52 13.18
N THR A 163 0.80 -22.90 12.58
CA THR A 163 2.04 -22.13 12.62
C THR A 163 2.04 -21.18 11.44
N ILE A 164 2.11 -19.88 11.70
CA ILE A 164 2.15 -18.83 10.68
C ILE A 164 3.56 -18.28 10.65
N TYR A 165 4.18 -18.26 9.48
CA TYR A 165 5.50 -17.67 9.30
C TYR A 165 5.31 -16.19 8.95
N VAL A 166 5.94 -15.32 9.72
CA VAL A 166 5.86 -13.86 9.54
C VAL A 166 7.23 -13.24 9.49
N ALA A 167 7.40 -12.25 8.61
CA ALA A 167 8.63 -11.52 8.45
C ALA A 167 8.73 -10.38 9.48
N ARG A 168 9.96 -10.07 9.91
CA ARG A 168 10.32 -8.77 10.47
C ARG A 168 11.03 -8.00 9.37
N ARG A 169 10.52 -6.82 9.05
CA ARG A 169 11.12 -5.91 8.06
C ARG A 169 12.55 -5.55 8.45
N SER A 170 13.43 -5.34 7.47
CA SER A 170 14.79 -4.85 7.74
C SER A 170 14.75 -3.54 8.54
N ASP A 171 15.76 -3.34 9.38
CA ASP A 171 15.93 -2.07 10.10
C ASP A 171 16.33 -0.93 9.13
N GLU A 172 16.73 -1.27 7.89
CA GLU A 172 17.09 -0.34 6.81
C GLU A 172 15.88 0.15 5.99
N LYS A 173 14.68 -0.40 6.19
CA LYS A 173 13.48 0.04 5.45
C LYS A 173 13.14 1.49 5.80
N SER A 174 12.82 2.28 4.77
CA SER A 174 12.41 3.69 4.91
C SER A 174 11.13 3.89 5.71
N THR A 175 10.23 2.90 5.71
CA THR A 175 8.98 2.92 6.46
C THR A 175 8.79 1.64 7.26
N PHE A 176 8.32 1.80 8.50
CA PHE A 176 8.09 0.73 9.46
C PHE A 176 9.28 -0.24 9.60
N PRO A 177 10.51 0.25 9.85
CA PRO A 177 11.67 -0.61 10.07
C PRO A 177 11.42 -1.54 11.25
N GLY A 178 11.74 -2.81 11.07
CA GLY A 178 11.50 -3.84 12.07
C GLY A 178 10.02 -4.20 12.30
N ALA A 179 9.01 -3.60 11.68
CA ALA A 179 7.63 -4.05 11.90
C ALA A 179 7.39 -5.47 11.36
N TYR A 180 6.37 -6.16 11.89
CA TYR A 180 5.92 -7.44 11.32
C TYR A 180 5.23 -7.23 9.97
N ASP A 181 5.45 -8.16 9.05
CA ASP A 181 4.92 -8.17 7.69
C ASP A 181 4.64 -9.63 7.26
N GLN A 182 4.01 -9.81 6.11
CA GLN A 182 3.90 -11.12 5.46
C GLN A 182 5.29 -11.64 5.02
N CYS A 183 5.41 -12.95 4.75
CA CYS A 183 6.69 -13.53 4.32
C CYS A 183 7.23 -12.94 3.03
N ALA A 184 6.33 -12.56 2.13
CA ALA A 184 6.65 -11.73 0.98
C ALA A 184 5.52 -10.73 0.73
N ALA A 185 5.84 -9.44 0.50
CA ALA A 185 4.82 -8.45 0.18
C ALA A 185 5.36 -7.24 -0.60
N GLY A 186 4.59 -6.77 -1.59
CA GLY A 186 4.94 -5.53 -2.27
C GLY A 186 3.92 -5.05 -3.30
N GLY A 187 4.20 -3.86 -3.83
CA GLY A 187 3.32 -3.15 -4.74
C GLY A 187 3.48 -3.63 -6.17
N TYR A 188 2.42 -3.54 -6.97
CA TYR A 188 2.55 -3.72 -8.42
C TYR A 188 3.50 -2.68 -8.99
N GLN A 189 4.37 -3.10 -9.89
CA GLN A 189 5.31 -2.25 -10.59
C GLN A 189 4.86 -2.05 -12.03
N TYR A 190 4.98 -0.80 -12.50
CA TYR A 190 4.81 -0.43 -13.89
C TYR A 190 6.16 -0.10 -14.51
N SER A 191 6.38 -0.55 -15.75
CA SER A 191 7.48 -0.06 -16.57
C SER A 191 7.07 0.08 -18.04
N ASN A 192 7.78 0.96 -18.74
CA ASN A 192 7.70 1.11 -20.19
C ASN A 192 9.14 1.18 -20.77
N ALA A 193 9.27 1.49 -22.07
CA ALA A 193 10.56 1.52 -22.75
C ALA A 193 11.61 2.46 -22.12
N SER A 194 11.21 3.41 -21.28
CA SER A 194 12.12 4.42 -20.71
C SER A 194 12.07 4.52 -19.18
N TYR A 195 11.08 3.91 -18.51
CA TYR A 195 10.82 4.13 -17.08
C TYR A 195 10.36 2.86 -16.36
N GLY A 196 10.52 2.82 -15.04
CA GLY A 196 10.24 1.64 -14.22
C GLY A 196 11.33 0.57 -14.35
N LEU A 197 11.31 -0.39 -13.42
CA LEU A 197 12.23 -1.54 -13.43
C LEU A 197 11.52 -2.83 -13.82
N PHE A 198 10.26 -2.96 -13.44
CA PHE A 198 9.44 -4.15 -13.65
C PHE A 198 8.06 -3.74 -14.14
N ASN A 199 7.43 -4.61 -14.94
CA ASN A 199 6.08 -4.39 -15.44
C ASN A 199 5.25 -5.64 -15.13
N ASP A 200 4.60 -5.62 -13.97
CA ASP A 200 3.79 -6.75 -13.52
C ASP A 200 2.48 -6.78 -14.31
N LYS A 201 2.20 -7.89 -15.01
CA LYS A 201 0.98 -8.04 -15.82
C LYS A 201 -0.15 -8.75 -15.08
N SER A 202 0.15 -9.32 -13.91
CA SER A 202 -0.82 -10.01 -13.07
C SER A 202 -0.37 -10.06 -11.60
N ALA A 203 -1.31 -10.38 -10.71
CA ALA A 203 -1.04 -10.57 -9.29
C ALA A 203 0.01 -11.67 -9.04
N ARG A 204 -0.04 -12.75 -9.82
CA ARG A 204 0.93 -13.86 -9.71
C ARG A 204 2.33 -13.47 -10.17
N GLU A 205 2.44 -12.65 -11.21
CA GLU A 205 3.75 -12.13 -11.64
C GLU A 205 4.36 -11.22 -10.58
N CYS A 206 3.56 -10.28 -10.05
CA CYS A 206 3.97 -9.42 -8.92
C CYS A 206 4.43 -10.27 -7.73
N LEU A 207 3.65 -11.29 -7.34
CA LEU A 207 3.99 -12.17 -6.23
C LEU A 207 5.31 -12.93 -6.45
N GLY A 208 5.53 -13.45 -7.66
CA GLY A 208 6.77 -14.12 -8.01
C GLY A 208 7.99 -13.20 -7.92
N ARG A 209 7.83 -11.92 -8.29
CA ARG A 209 8.87 -10.90 -8.17
C ARG A 209 9.17 -10.57 -6.70
N GLU A 210 8.15 -10.27 -5.89
CA GLU A 210 8.33 -9.92 -4.47
C GLU A 210 8.98 -11.07 -3.69
N VAL A 211 8.54 -12.31 -3.93
CA VAL A 211 9.20 -13.48 -3.32
C VAL A 211 10.67 -13.59 -3.73
N LYS A 212 11.02 -13.31 -4.99
CA LYS A 212 12.43 -13.35 -5.42
C LYS A 212 13.27 -12.25 -4.77
N GLU A 213 12.67 -11.08 -4.55
CA GLU A 213 13.31 -9.91 -3.95
C GLU A 213 13.54 -10.08 -2.45
N GLU A 214 12.55 -10.62 -1.73
CA GLU A 214 12.58 -10.76 -0.27
C GLU A 214 13.12 -12.14 0.18
N LEU A 215 12.80 -13.20 -0.57
CA LEU A 215 13.10 -14.62 -0.28
C LEU A 215 13.91 -15.27 -1.41
N THR A 216 15.19 -14.91 -1.49
CA THR A 216 16.10 -15.22 -2.61
C THR A 216 16.10 -16.69 -3.10
N THR A 217 15.89 -17.71 -2.25
CA THR A 217 15.58 -19.11 -2.64
C THR A 217 15.08 -19.90 -1.41
N SER A 218 13.76 -20.10 -1.23
CA SER A 218 13.25 -20.77 -0.01
C SER A 218 11.99 -21.62 -0.16
N LEU A 219 11.28 -21.52 -1.29
CA LEU A 219 10.00 -22.22 -1.49
C LEU A 219 10.14 -23.39 -2.47
N SER A 220 9.23 -24.35 -2.38
CA SER A 220 9.20 -25.56 -3.23
C SER A 220 9.17 -25.21 -4.71
N ALA A 221 9.69 -26.12 -5.56
CA ALA A 221 9.46 -25.99 -6.99
C ALA A 221 7.95 -26.08 -7.27
N GLY A 222 7.37 -25.03 -7.85
CA GLY A 222 5.93 -24.95 -8.12
C GLY A 222 5.11 -24.17 -7.10
N TRP A 223 5.71 -23.63 -6.03
CA TRP A 223 5.03 -22.86 -4.98
C TRP A 223 4.08 -21.79 -5.52
N LEU A 224 4.43 -21.11 -6.61
CA LEU A 224 3.62 -20.02 -7.18
C LEU A 224 2.30 -20.53 -7.79
N LYS A 225 2.26 -21.79 -8.23
CA LYS A 225 1.04 -22.45 -8.72
C LYS A 225 0.19 -22.96 -7.55
N GLU A 226 0.82 -23.36 -6.47
CA GLU A 226 0.19 -23.85 -5.24
C GLU A 226 -0.40 -22.69 -4.42
N ALA A 227 0.22 -21.52 -4.48
CA ALA A 227 -0.25 -20.30 -3.83
C ALA A 227 -1.64 -19.92 -4.36
N THR A 228 -2.61 -19.90 -3.45
CA THR A 228 -4.01 -19.60 -3.77
C THR A 228 -4.32 -18.15 -3.47
N SER A 229 -4.80 -17.41 -4.46
CA SER A 229 -5.26 -16.03 -4.26
C SER A 229 -6.57 -16.00 -3.50
N ALA A 230 -6.68 -15.10 -2.52
CA ALA A 230 -7.92 -14.77 -1.82
C ALA A 230 -8.58 -13.52 -2.43
N PRO A 231 -9.86 -13.23 -2.10
CA PRO A 231 -10.48 -11.96 -2.45
C PRO A 231 -9.63 -10.77 -1.97
N PRO A 232 -9.49 -9.69 -2.77
CA PRO A 232 -8.74 -8.52 -2.35
C PRO A 232 -9.39 -7.82 -1.15
N ILE A 233 -8.56 -7.27 -0.28
CA ILE A 233 -9.00 -6.34 0.77
C ILE A 233 -8.81 -4.90 0.32
N GLN A 234 -9.69 -4.02 0.79
CA GLN A 234 -9.58 -2.57 0.63
C GLN A 234 -9.35 -1.91 1.98
N TYR A 235 -8.59 -0.83 1.97
CA TYR A 235 -8.42 0.00 3.14
C TYR A 235 -8.17 1.45 2.75
N ALA A 236 -8.51 2.34 3.66
CA ALA A 236 -8.17 3.74 3.56
C ALA A 236 -8.00 4.33 4.96
N PHE A 237 -6.87 4.97 5.22
CA PHE A 237 -6.62 5.68 6.47
C PHE A 237 -5.76 6.91 6.24
N VAL A 238 -5.57 7.68 7.30
CA VAL A 238 -4.70 8.85 7.31
C VAL A 238 -3.39 8.45 7.96
N ARG A 239 -2.27 8.72 7.29
CA ARG A 239 -0.93 8.43 7.81
C ARG A 239 -0.66 9.24 9.09
N ASP A 240 -0.12 8.55 10.10
CA ASP A 240 0.32 9.10 11.38
C ASP A 240 1.82 9.41 11.43
N GLU A 241 2.35 9.79 12.59
CA GLU A 241 3.76 10.17 12.75
C GLU A 241 4.77 9.07 12.38
N ARG A 242 4.38 7.79 12.35
CA ARG A 242 5.29 6.68 12.02
C ARG A 242 5.73 6.70 10.56
N TRP A 243 4.97 7.40 9.71
CA TRP A 243 5.32 7.59 8.31
C TRP A 243 6.39 8.67 8.13
N GLY A 244 6.65 9.49 9.15
CA GLY A 244 7.51 10.67 9.10
C GLY A 244 6.70 11.96 8.99
N GLU A 245 7.23 13.05 9.54
CA GLU A 245 6.53 14.34 9.73
C GLU A 245 5.86 14.86 8.44
N ALA A 246 6.51 14.71 7.30
CA ALA A 246 6.00 15.21 6.03
C ALA A 246 4.97 14.32 5.34
N PHE A 247 4.69 13.13 5.88
CA PHE A 247 3.63 12.25 5.41
C PHE A 247 2.43 12.22 6.35
N ILE A 248 2.50 12.89 7.50
CA ILE A 248 1.38 12.99 8.44
C ILE A 248 0.21 13.65 7.72
N ASN A 249 -1.00 13.16 7.96
CA ASN A 249 -2.22 13.63 7.33
C ASN A 249 -2.35 13.32 5.83
N ALA A 250 -1.38 12.66 5.19
CA ALA A 250 -1.56 12.15 3.85
C ALA A 250 -2.53 10.95 3.86
N PRO A 251 -3.42 10.83 2.86
CA PRO A 251 -4.23 9.64 2.72
C PRO A 251 -3.36 8.46 2.29
N GLU A 252 -3.67 7.29 2.82
CA GLU A 252 -3.18 6.02 2.31
C GLU A 252 -4.40 5.21 1.86
N PHE A 253 -4.52 4.98 0.56
CA PHE A 253 -5.57 4.15 -0.03
C PHE A 253 -4.95 2.92 -0.67
N GLY A 254 -5.55 1.75 -0.42
CA GLY A 254 -4.97 0.53 -0.94
C GLY A 254 -5.98 -0.56 -1.22
N VAL A 255 -5.61 -1.37 -2.20
CA VAL A 255 -6.16 -2.69 -2.45
C VAL A 255 -5.01 -3.69 -2.33
N LYS A 256 -5.16 -4.73 -1.51
CA LYS A 256 -4.15 -5.79 -1.36
C LYS A 256 -4.77 -7.12 -1.70
N ILE A 257 -4.02 -7.91 -2.46
CA ILE A 257 -4.42 -9.25 -2.91
C ILE A 257 -3.65 -10.26 -2.07
N PRO A 258 -4.30 -10.92 -1.11
CA PRO A 258 -3.66 -11.96 -0.32
C PRO A 258 -3.47 -13.22 -1.17
N PHE A 259 -2.35 -13.90 -0.96
CA PHE A 259 -2.09 -15.24 -1.41
C PHE A 259 -1.75 -16.09 -0.19
N ASP A 260 -2.30 -17.29 -0.15
CA ASP A 260 -2.02 -18.24 0.91
C ASP A 260 -1.25 -19.42 0.33
N LEU A 261 -0.15 -19.78 1.00
CA LEU A 261 0.64 -20.97 0.70
C LEU A 261 0.75 -21.82 1.96
N GLU A 262 0.19 -23.02 1.88
CA GLU A 262 0.35 -24.06 2.89
C GLU A 262 1.69 -24.77 2.69
N VAL A 263 2.42 -25.02 3.78
CA VAL A 263 3.67 -25.80 3.75
C VAL A 263 3.57 -27.03 4.64
N ALA A 264 3.99 -28.18 4.11
CA ALA A 264 3.97 -29.44 4.84
C ALA A 264 5.09 -29.57 5.89
N VAL A 265 6.20 -28.86 5.69
CA VAL A 265 7.38 -28.87 6.57
C VAL A 265 7.87 -27.46 6.81
N ASP A 266 8.64 -27.28 7.89
CA ASP A 266 9.17 -25.97 8.24
C ASP A 266 10.15 -25.49 7.16
N PRO A 267 9.88 -24.34 6.49
CA PRO A 267 10.74 -23.86 5.43
C PRO A 267 12.07 -23.35 5.97
N VAL A 268 13.12 -23.50 5.15
CA VAL A 268 14.42 -22.87 5.41
C VAL A 268 14.52 -21.61 4.56
N PHE A 269 14.50 -20.46 5.22
CA PHE A 269 14.49 -19.17 4.54
C PHE A 269 15.89 -18.65 4.23
N LYS A 270 16.13 -18.28 2.97
CA LYS A 270 17.25 -17.45 2.54
C LYS A 270 16.76 -16.05 2.21
N LEU A 271 17.00 -15.13 3.14
CA LEU A 271 16.46 -13.77 3.13
C LEU A 271 17.38 -12.79 2.39
N ASN A 272 16.79 -11.76 1.81
CA ASN A 272 17.50 -10.54 1.47
C ASN A 272 17.54 -9.60 2.70
N PRO A 273 18.69 -9.36 3.35
CA PRO A 273 18.77 -8.59 4.59
C PRO A 273 18.43 -7.10 4.43
N GLN A 274 18.45 -6.57 3.20
CA GLN A 274 18.00 -5.20 2.93
C GLN A 274 16.47 -5.07 3.03
N GLU A 275 15.76 -6.19 2.85
CA GLU A 275 14.29 -6.24 2.83
C GLU A 275 13.72 -6.88 4.09
N VAL A 276 14.24 -8.06 4.45
CA VAL A 276 13.74 -8.90 5.53
C VAL A 276 14.86 -9.22 6.52
N LYS A 277 14.63 -8.87 7.80
CA LYS A 277 15.56 -9.13 8.90
C LYS A 277 15.55 -10.59 9.33
N ILE A 278 14.35 -11.15 9.52
CA ILE A 278 14.14 -12.52 9.97
C ILE A 278 12.72 -12.96 9.61
N ILE A 279 12.51 -14.25 9.42
CA ILE A 279 11.18 -14.87 9.41
C ILE A 279 11.07 -15.77 10.64
N GLU A 280 9.99 -15.58 11.40
CA GLU A 280 9.73 -16.31 12.63
C GLU A 280 8.45 -17.14 12.50
N PRO A 281 8.44 -18.41 12.95
CA PRO A 281 7.19 -19.13 13.16
C PRO A 281 6.48 -18.56 14.40
N LYS A 282 5.17 -18.32 14.28
CA LYS A 282 4.32 -17.86 15.37
C LYS A 282 3.03 -18.67 15.40
N THR A 283 2.55 -18.96 16.60
CA THR A 283 1.20 -19.51 16.80
C THR A 283 0.14 -18.43 16.51
N VAL A 284 -1.10 -18.85 16.24
CA VAL A 284 -2.24 -17.94 16.09
C VAL A 284 -2.35 -16.97 17.28
N LYS A 285 -2.21 -17.48 18.50
CA LYS A 285 -2.26 -16.66 19.73
C LYS A 285 -1.20 -15.58 19.75
N GLU A 286 0.06 -15.92 19.42
CA GLU A 286 1.15 -14.94 19.37
C GLU A 286 0.90 -13.88 18.28
N ILE A 287 0.39 -14.27 17.11
CA ILE A 287 0.02 -13.31 16.05
C ILE A 287 -1.02 -12.32 16.56
N ILE A 288 -2.06 -12.78 17.25
CA ILE A 288 -3.10 -11.92 17.84
C ILE A 288 -2.50 -10.97 18.88
N GLU A 289 -1.62 -11.46 19.76
CA GLU A 289 -0.92 -10.62 20.73
C GLU A 289 -0.04 -9.55 20.07
N ILE A 290 0.62 -9.88 18.95
CA ILE A 290 1.43 -8.94 18.16
C ILE A 290 0.54 -7.88 17.47
N LEU A 291 -0.59 -8.30 16.90
CA LEU A 291 -1.58 -7.41 16.28
C LEU A 291 -2.13 -6.40 17.30
N LEU A 292 -2.57 -6.87 18.47
CA LEU A 292 -3.11 -6.00 19.52
C LEU A 292 -2.06 -5.03 20.12
N GLN A 293 -0.78 -5.36 19.96
CA GLN A 293 0.34 -4.48 20.32
C GLN A 293 0.77 -3.55 19.19
N ASP A 294 0.04 -3.51 18.08
CA ASP A 294 0.29 -2.64 16.92
C ASP A 294 1.73 -2.74 16.37
N LYS A 295 2.26 -3.97 16.33
CA LYS A 295 3.64 -4.25 15.87
C LYS A 295 3.73 -4.66 14.40
N PHE A 296 2.59 -4.87 13.74
CA PHE A 296 2.54 -5.07 12.29
C PHE A 296 2.62 -3.73 11.56
N LYS A 297 3.15 -3.75 10.34
CA LYS A 297 2.90 -2.66 9.39
C LYS A 297 1.38 -2.55 9.17
N PRO A 298 0.80 -1.34 9.11
CA PRO A 298 -0.66 -1.16 9.14
C PRO A 298 -1.46 -2.02 8.15
N ASN A 299 -1.11 -1.99 6.86
CA ASN A 299 -1.82 -2.78 5.84
C ASN A 299 -1.55 -4.29 5.96
N SER A 300 -0.33 -4.67 6.36
CA SER A 300 0.03 -6.06 6.66
C SER A 300 -0.78 -6.62 7.83
N ALA A 301 -1.12 -5.79 8.83
CA ALA A 301 -2.01 -6.16 9.92
C ALA A 301 -3.40 -6.52 9.40
N LEU A 302 -3.95 -5.72 8.49
CA LEU A 302 -5.26 -5.98 7.87
C LEU A 302 -5.26 -7.27 7.03
N VAL A 303 -4.20 -7.52 6.25
CA VAL A 303 -4.05 -8.77 5.48
C VAL A 303 -3.95 -9.98 6.42
N MET A 304 -3.25 -9.85 7.54
CA MET A 304 -3.15 -10.95 8.52
C MET A 304 -4.50 -11.22 9.18
N ILE A 305 -5.28 -10.18 9.52
CA ILE A 305 -6.62 -10.37 10.08
C ILE A 305 -7.56 -11.02 9.06
N ASP A 306 -7.51 -10.62 7.78
CA ASP A 306 -8.24 -11.29 6.70
C ASP A 306 -7.88 -12.79 6.63
N PHE A 307 -6.59 -13.14 6.66
CA PHE A 307 -6.14 -14.53 6.70
C PHE A 307 -6.75 -15.29 7.89
N LEU A 308 -6.62 -14.75 9.10
CA LEU A 308 -7.15 -15.40 10.31
C LEU A 308 -8.68 -15.58 10.27
N ILE A 309 -9.41 -14.64 9.65
CA ILE A 309 -10.87 -14.76 9.46
C ILE A 309 -11.19 -15.88 8.49
N ARG A 310 -10.58 -15.88 7.30
CA ARG A 310 -10.87 -16.85 6.22
C ARG A 310 -10.52 -18.28 6.61
N HIS A 311 -9.52 -18.45 7.47
CA HIS A 311 -9.09 -19.75 7.99
C HIS A 311 -9.77 -20.14 9.31
N GLY A 312 -10.70 -19.34 9.85
CA GLY A 312 -11.43 -19.68 11.08
C GLY A 312 -10.60 -19.55 12.37
N CYS A 313 -9.43 -18.91 12.32
CA CYS A 313 -8.51 -18.81 13.46
C CYS A 313 -8.98 -17.83 14.55
N LEU A 314 -10.05 -17.05 14.33
CA LEU A 314 -10.50 -15.99 15.26
C LEU A 314 -11.67 -16.38 16.16
N GLU A 315 -12.27 -17.56 16.02
CA GLU A 315 -13.53 -17.91 16.69
C GLU A 315 -13.47 -17.82 18.23
N LYS A 316 -12.32 -18.12 18.85
CA LYS A 316 -12.10 -17.97 20.30
C LYS A 316 -11.59 -16.60 20.74
N PHE A 317 -11.28 -15.72 19.80
CA PHE A 317 -10.61 -14.43 20.04
C PHE A 317 -11.49 -13.22 19.72
N ALA A 318 -12.58 -13.40 18.98
CA ALA A 318 -13.53 -12.36 18.64
C ALA A 318 -14.95 -12.92 18.58
N THR A 319 -15.95 -12.07 18.84
CA THR A 319 -17.35 -12.46 18.67
C THR A 319 -17.70 -12.61 17.19
N THR A 320 -18.72 -13.41 16.88
CA THR A 320 -19.23 -13.56 15.52
C THR A 320 -19.61 -12.20 14.91
N GLU A 321 -20.29 -11.33 15.66
CA GLU A 321 -20.62 -9.98 15.19
C GLU A 321 -19.35 -9.15 14.91
N GLY A 322 -18.32 -9.27 15.73
CA GLY A 322 -17.04 -8.59 15.53
C GLY A 322 -16.37 -9.04 14.23
N ILE A 323 -16.34 -10.36 13.98
CA ILE A 323 -15.79 -10.94 12.75
C ILE A 323 -16.57 -10.44 11.52
N GLN A 324 -17.91 -10.45 11.56
CA GLN A 324 -18.73 -9.97 10.45
C GLN A 324 -18.51 -8.48 10.15
N GLN A 325 -18.32 -7.66 11.19
CA GLN A 325 -17.98 -6.24 11.00
C GLN A 325 -16.60 -6.08 10.36
N MET A 326 -15.59 -6.83 10.81
CA MET A 326 -14.25 -6.80 10.22
C MET A 326 -14.29 -7.20 8.73
N ILE A 327 -15.01 -8.28 8.39
CA ILE A 327 -15.21 -8.72 6.99
C ILE A 327 -15.77 -7.57 6.14
N LYS A 328 -16.84 -6.92 6.60
CA LYS A 328 -17.48 -5.83 5.87
C LYS A 328 -16.53 -4.66 5.62
N ILE A 329 -15.70 -4.32 6.60
CA ILE A 329 -14.72 -3.23 6.49
C ILE A 329 -13.61 -3.60 5.50
N LEU A 330 -13.11 -4.84 5.54
CA LEU A 330 -12.02 -5.30 4.70
C LEU A 330 -12.42 -5.52 3.25
N GLN A 331 -13.66 -5.94 2.97
CA GLN A 331 -14.12 -6.22 1.60
C GLN A 331 -14.25 -4.95 0.76
N THR A 332 -14.62 -3.83 1.38
CA THR A 332 -14.91 -2.62 0.61
C THR A 332 -14.75 -1.34 1.41
N HIS A 333 -14.21 -0.31 0.76
CA HIS A 333 -14.12 1.03 1.30
C HIS A 333 -14.69 2.06 0.33
N THR A 334 -15.59 2.92 0.82
CA THR A 334 -16.36 3.85 -0.03
C THR A 334 -15.47 4.76 -0.88
N VAL A 335 -14.37 5.27 -0.32
CA VAL A 335 -13.43 6.13 -1.06
C VAL A 335 -12.64 5.34 -2.10
N VAL A 336 -12.22 4.11 -1.77
CA VAL A 336 -11.43 3.27 -2.68
C VAL A 336 -12.29 2.87 -3.88
N ASN A 337 -13.57 2.51 -3.67
CA ASN A 337 -14.52 2.21 -4.74
C ASN A 337 -14.79 3.38 -5.71
N GLN A 338 -14.61 4.62 -5.25
CA GLN A 338 -14.80 5.81 -6.09
C GLN A 338 -13.55 6.18 -6.90
N LEU A 339 -12.44 5.50 -6.66
CA LEU A 339 -11.18 5.74 -7.33
C LEU A 339 -10.84 4.56 -8.25
N PRO A 340 -10.23 4.79 -9.40
CA PRO A 340 -9.74 3.73 -10.25
C PRO A 340 -8.69 2.89 -9.51
N HIS A 341 -8.81 1.57 -9.60
CA HIS A 341 -7.84 0.62 -9.04
C HIS A 341 -7.85 -0.69 -9.84
N TRP A 342 -7.07 -1.66 -9.40
CA TRP A 342 -7.04 -2.99 -10.02
C TRP A 342 -8.31 -3.78 -9.68
N ASN A 343 -8.98 -4.29 -10.71
CA ASN A 343 -10.27 -4.98 -10.58
C ASN A 343 -10.17 -6.52 -10.67
N GLY A 344 -8.96 -7.08 -10.79
CA GLY A 344 -8.80 -8.54 -10.79
C GLY A 344 -9.14 -9.26 -12.10
N ILE A 345 -9.07 -8.60 -13.26
CA ILE A 345 -9.11 -9.27 -14.57
C ILE A 345 -7.69 -9.56 -15.05
#